data_AF-A0A851HHL3-F1
#
_entry.id   AF-A0A851HHL3-F1
#
_cell.length_a   1.000
_cell.length_b   1.000
_cell.length_c   1.000
_cell.angle_alpha   90.00
_cell.angle_beta   90.00
_cell.angle_gamma   90.00
#
_symmetry.space_group_name_H-M   'P 1'
#
loop_
_entity.id
_entity.type
_entity.pdbx_description
1 polymer ?
#
loop_
_entity_poly.entity_id
_entity_poly.type
_entity_poly.pdbx_seq_one_letter_code
_entity_poly.pdbx_strand_id
1 'polypeptide(L)'
;MTLRKRLCRSGLISALAASAAVALASCSSSDAPSEASDEPSVAQEAPADEAVQIPEDTAVGQETQRIVEILNADADTTAEEWEDALHSSFTAEVPVEELVELLNQNVRPAQPFTVTGYEGGDRQAVTTLTSPVSAPVDMTLSLDADGMITGLFFGETTSDG
;
A
#
# COMPACT_ATOMS: atom_id res chain seq x y z
N MET A 1 0.32 -11.38 48.42
CA MET A 1 1.18 -10.33 48.99
C MET A 1 0.98 -9.04 48.20
N THR A 2 0.38 -8.05 48.85
CA THR A 2 0.14 -6.69 48.37
C THR A 2 1.36 -5.81 48.66
N LEU A 3 1.81 -4.98 47.71
CA LEU A 3 2.59 -3.74 47.98
C LEU A 3 2.63 -2.87 46.71
N ARG A 4 1.75 -1.86 46.56
CA ARG A 4 1.80 -0.45 47.04
C ARG A 4 2.51 0.53 46.07
N LYS A 5 1.67 1.39 45.50
CA LYS A 5 1.78 2.87 45.41
C LYS A 5 3.13 3.47 44.99
N ARG A 6 3.07 4.28 43.93
CA ARG A 6 3.48 5.71 43.97
C ARG A 6 2.67 6.50 42.93
N LEU A 7 1.61 7.16 43.39
CA LEU A 7 1.12 8.41 42.79
C LEU A 7 2.14 9.50 43.10
N CYS A 8 2.57 10.24 42.08
CA CYS A 8 3.22 11.56 42.10
C CYS A 8 3.58 11.83 40.62
N ARG A 9 3.33 12.97 39.97
CA ARG A 9 2.99 14.32 40.40
C ARG A 9 2.43 15.08 39.19
N SER A 10 1.64 16.09 39.52
CA SER A 10 1.19 17.21 38.71
C SER A 10 2.09 17.65 37.55
N GLY A 11 1.46 17.92 36.42
CA GLY A 11 1.96 18.77 35.35
C GLY A 11 0.81 19.55 34.71
N LEU A 12 0.25 20.52 35.43
CA LEU A 12 -0.61 21.58 34.89
C LEU A 12 0.24 22.47 33.97
N ILE A 13 -0.09 22.57 32.69
CA ILE A 13 0.28 23.72 31.87
C ILE A 13 -0.94 24.17 31.07
N SER A 14 -1.55 25.22 31.57
CA SER A 14 -2.53 26.06 30.90
C SER A 14 -1.77 27.24 30.29
N ALA A 15 -1.99 27.54 29.02
CA ALA A 15 -1.57 28.82 28.42
C ALA A 15 -2.51 29.17 27.27
N LEU A 16 -3.63 29.78 27.67
CA LEU A 16 -4.56 30.54 26.85
C LEU A 16 -3.85 31.85 26.43
N ALA A 17 -3.75 32.14 25.13
CA ALA A 17 -3.32 33.44 24.62
C ALA A 17 -4.21 33.84 23.45
N ALA A 18 -5.26 34.61 23.75
CA ALA A 18 -6.14 35.26 22.81
C ALA A 18 -5.88 36.78 22.85
N SER A 19 -5.48 37.36 21.73
CA SER A 19 -5.38 38.80 21.39
C SER A 19 -4.92 38.84 19.91
N ALA A 20 -5.41 39.65 18.97
CA ALA A 20 -6.08 40.93 19.05
C ALA A 20 -6.90 41.21 17.77
N ALA A 21 -7.80 42.19 17.88
CA ALA A 21 -8.68 42.71 16.84
C ALA A 21 -7.94 43.37 15.67
N VAL A 22 -8.49 43.24 14.45
CA VAL A 22 -8.11 44.05 13.28
C VAL A 22 -9.36 44.58 12.58
N ALA A 23 -9.23 45.82 12.15
CA ALA A 23 -10.20 46.80 11.68
C ALA A 23 -11.29 46.35 10.69
N LEU A 24 -12.47 46.95 10.87
CA LEU A 24 -13.55 47.04 9.88
C LEU A 24 -13.09 47.91 8.69
N ALA A 25 -12.68 47.27 7.60
CA ALA A 25 -12.51 47.93 6.31
C ALA A 25 -13.86 48.05 5.60
N SER A 26 -14.23 49.30 5.37
CA SER A 26 -15.47 49.76 4.75
C SER A 26 -15.52 49.47 3.25
N CYS A 27 -16.64 48.88 2.83
CA CYS A 27 -17.40 49.06 1.59
C CYS A 27 -16.69 49.74 0.39
N SER A 28 -16.50 48.99 -0.70
CA SER A 28 -16.74 49.49 -2.06
C SER A 28 -17.20 48.34 -2.96
N SER A 29 -18.27 48.65 -3.68
CA SER A 29 -19.04 47.79 -4.57
C SER A 29 -18.22 47.12 -5.68
N SER A 30 -18.51 45.85 -5.94
CA SER A 30 -18.71 45.38 -7.32
C SER A 30 -19.61 44.16 -7.34
N ASP A 31 -20.59 44.29 -8.20
CA ASP A 31 -21.67 43.37 -8.53
C ASP A 31 -21.21 42.41 -9.64
N ALA A 32 -21.77 41.20 -9.63
CA ALA A 32 -21.77 40.17 -10.67
C ALA A 32 -20.59 39.14 -10.71
N PRO A 33 -20.91 37.89 -11.10
CA PRO A 33 -20.35 36.67 -10.51
C PRO A 33 -19.08 36.21 -11.23
N SER A 34 -18.04 35.92 -10.46
CA SER A 34 -16.95 35.07 -10.93
C SER A 34 -17.23 33.68 -10.42
N GLU A 35 -17.47 32.77 -11.37
CA GLU A 35 -17.28 31.33 -11.19
C GLU A 35 -15.87 31.12 -10.64
N ALA A 36 -15.78 31.00 -9.31
CA ALA A 36 -14.54 30.62 -8.65
C ALA A 36 -14.46 29.11 -8.75
N SER A 37 -13.64 28.68 -9.70
CA SER A 37 -13.09 27.35 -9.79
C SER A 37 -12.86 26.77 -8.40
N ASP A 38 -13.44 25.61 -8.19
CA ASP A 38 -12.98 24.58 -7.26
C ASP A 38 -11.44 24.58 -7.27
N GLU A 39 -10.82 25.22 -6.28
CA GLU A 39 -9.42 24.95 -5.96
C GLU A 39 -9.45 23.58 -5.26
N PRO A 40 -8.92 22.51 -5.86
CA PRO A 40 -8.72 21.29 -5.10
C PRO A 40 -7.76 21.65 -3.99
N SER A 41 -8.25 21.53 -2.76
CA SER A 41 -7.42 21.44 -1.58
C SER A 41 -6.45 20.30 -1.83
N VAL A 42 -5.21 20.63 -2.22
CA VAL A 42 -4.12 19.68 -2.27
C VAL A 42 -3.89 19.29 -0.81
N ALA A 43 -4.50 18.17 -0.43
CA ALA A 43 -4.11 17.44 0.75
C ALA A 43 -2.60 17.27 0.66
N GLN A 44 -1.89 17.86 1.61
CA GLN A 44 -0.46 17.66 1.75
C GLN A 44 -0.27 16.20 2.16
N GLU A 45 -0.06 15.33 1.17
CA GLU A 45 0.25 13.93 1.36
C GLU A 45 1.54 13.81 2.19
N ALA A 46 1.52 12.90 3.16
CA ALA A 46 2.70 12.41 3.84
C ALA A 46 3.75 11.96 2.79
N PRO A 47 5.06 11.94 3.09
CA PRO A 47 6.04 11.48 2.12
C PRO A 47 5.65 10.09 1.63
N ALA A 48 5.16 10.02 0.39
CA ALA A 48 4.96 8.76 -0.29
C ALA A 48 6.35 8.17 -0.46
N ASP A 49 6.58 6.96 0.05
CA ASP A 49 7.70 6.17 -0.43
C ASP A 49 7.62 6.17 -1.97
N GLU A 50 8.69 6.65 -2.60
CA GLU A 50 8.70 6.97 -4.02
C GLU A 50 8.41 5.69 -4.81
N ALA A 51 7.31 5.69 -5.57
CA ALA A 51 6.88 4.49 -6.28
C ALA A 51 7.96 4.04 -7.29
N VAL A 52 8.38 2.79 -7.21
CA VAL A 52 9.35 2.17 -8.11
C VAL A 52 8.61 1.53 -9.28
N GLN A 53 9.15 1.73 -10.48
CA GLN A 53 8.63 1.10 -11.69
C GLN A 53 9.15 -0.33 -11.85
N ILE A 54 8.24 -1.26 -12.13
CA ILE A 54 8.59 -2.64 -12.47
C ILE A 54 8.99 -2.69 -13.95
N PRO A 55 10.14 -3.30 -14.32
CA PRO A 55 10.54 -3.45 -15.71
C PRO A 55 9.59 -4.36 -16.49
N GLU A 56 8.99 -3.85 -17.57
CA GLU A 56 8.04 -4.60 -18.43
C GLU A 56 8.73 -5.48 -19.48
N ASP A 57 10.06 -5.37 -19.63
CA ASP A 57 10.85 -6.11 -20.61
C ASP A 57 11.20 -7.54 -20.18
N THR A 58 10.87 -7.91 -18.93
CA THR A 58 11.07 -9.26 -18.37
C THR A 58 9.74 -9.96 -18.14
N ALA A 59 9.71 -11.29 -18.33
CA ALA A 59 8.51 -12.09 -18.07
C ALA A 59 8.07 -11.98 -16.60
N VAL A 60 9.03 -12.01 -15.67
CA VAL A 60 8.74 -11.88 -14.24
C VAL A 60 8.25 -10.48 -13.87
N GLY A 61 8.72 -9.43 -14.54
CA GLY A 61 8.23 -8.08 -14.30
C GLY A 61 6.79 -7.89 -14.79
N GLN A 62 6.44 -8.40 -15.97
CA GLN A 62 5.06 -8.39 -16.47
C GLN A 62 4.11 -9.13 -15.51
N GLU A 63 4.51 -10.32 -15.05
CA GLU A 63 3.68 -11.09 -14.12
C GLU A 63 3.60 -10.42 -12.74
N THR A 64 4.69 -9.81 -12.25
CA THR A 64 4.68 -9.02 -11.01
C THR A 64 3.67 -7.88 -11.11
N GLN A 65 3.68 -7.13 -12.21
CA GLN A 65 2.75 -6.03 -12.42
C GLN A 65 1.30 -6.51 -12.46
N ARG A 66 1.04 -7.59 -13.21
CA ARG A 66 -0.27 -8.25 -13.23
C ARG A 66 -0.76 -8.63 -11.83
N ILE A 67 0.10 -9.23 -11.02
CA ILE A 67 -0.25 -9.59 -9.63
C ILE A 67 -0.57 -8.35 -8.80
N VAL A 68 0.24 -7.29 -8.89
CA VAL A 68 -0.01 -6.04 -8.17
C VAL A 68 -1.34 -5.40 -8.59
N GLU A 69 -1.70 -5.48 -9.88
CA GLU A 69 -2.98 -5.02 -10.39
C GLU A 69 -4.15 -5.82 -9.81
N ILE A 70 -4.06 -7.16 -9.80
CA ILE A 70 -5.07 -8.04 -9.17
C ILE A 70 -5.19 -7.73 -7.67
N LEU A 71 -4.05 -7.54 -7.00
CA LEU A 71 -3.99 -7.22 -5.58
C LEU A 71 -4.56 -5.84 -5.27
N ASN A 72 -4.68 -4.92 -6.23
CA ASN A 72 -5.26 -3.59 -6.07
C ASN A 72 -6.66 -3.45 -6.69
N ALA A 73 -7.19 -4.53 -7.28
CA ALA A 73 -8.54 -4.52 -7.84
C ALA A 73 -9.60 -4.38 -6.75
N ASP A 74 -10.66 -3.63 -7.05
CA ASP A 74 -11.80 -3.39 -6.14
C ASP A 74 -12.52 -4.69 -5.75
N ALA A 75 -12.54 -5.67 -6.66
CA ALA A 75 -13.20 -6.96 -6.47
C ALA A 75 -12.21 -8.02 -5.98
N ASP A 76 -12.74 -8.98 -5.22
CA ASP A 76 -11.99 -10.16 -4.80
C ASP A 76 -11.46 -10.94 -5.99
N THR A 77 -10.21 -11.39 -5.86
CA THR A 77 -9.62 -12.24 -6.89
C THR A 77 -10.27 -13.62 -6.88
N THR A 78 -10.28 -14.29 -8.03
CA THR A 78 -10.97 -15.56 -8.26
C THR A 78 -10.01 -16.61 -8.82
N ALA A 79 -10.33 -17.89 -8.66
CA ALA A 79 -9.51 -18.99 -9.18
C ALA A 79 -9.24 -18.87 -10.69
N GLU A 80 -10.25 -18.48 -11.46
CA GLU A 80 -10.17 -18.31 -12.91
C GLU A 80 -9.08 -17.30 -13.32
N GLU A 81 -8.78 -16.31 -12.47
CA GLU A 81 -7.70 -15.35 -12.74
C GLU A 81 -6.31 -15.97 -12.53
N TRP A 82 -6.17 -17.08 -11.82
CA TRP A 82 -4.87 -17.67 -11.48
C TRP A 82 -4.59 -18.99 -12.16
N GLU A 83 -5.63 -19.73 -12.58
CA GLU A 83 -5.50 -21.08 -13.16
C GLU A 83 -4.52 -21.15 -14.33
N ASP A 84 -4.54 -20.17 -15.23
CA ASP A 84 -3.68 -20.15 -16.42
C ASP A 84 -2.26 -19.65 -16.16
N ALA A 85 -2.01 -19.06 -14.97
CA ALA A 85 -0.71 -18.49 -14.61
C ALA A 85 0.11 -19.42 -13.71
N LEU A 86 -0.52 -20.37 -13.01
CA LEU A 86 0.14 -21.21 -12.01
C LEU A 86 0.65 -22.52 -12.61
N HIS A 87 1.92 -22.82 -12.35
CA HIS A 87 2.50 -24.09 -12.76
C HIS A 87 1.96 -25.25 -11.90
N SER A 88 1.84 -26.44 -12.50
CA SER A 88 1.35 -27.65 -11.82
C SER A 88 2.12 -28.02 -10.54
N SER A 89 3.39 -27.66 -10.45
CA SER A 89 4.21 -27.87 -9.24
C SER A 89 3.80 -26.96 -8.09
N PHE A 90 3.32 -25.75 -8.39
CA PHE A 90 2.81 -24.84 -7.38
C PHE A 90 1.45 -25.32 -6.88
N THR A 91 0.54 -25.65 -7.80
CA THR A 91 -0.81 -26.09 -7.46
C THR A 91 -0.87 -27.46 -6.77
N ALA A 92 0.19 -28.26 -6.89
CA ALA A 92 0.38 -29.49 -6.12
C ALA A 92 0.62 -29.24 -4.62
N GLU A 93 1.24 -28.11 -4.27
CA GLU A 93 1.54 -27.74 -2.88
C GLU A 93 0.44 -26.83 -2.30
N VAL A 94 -0.01 -25.84 -3.09
CA VAL A 94 -1.04 -24.88 -2.72
C VAL A 94 -2.11 -24.85 -3.82
N PRO A 95 -3.27 -25.49 -3.62
CA PRO A 95 -4.37 -25.43 -4.56
C PRO A 95 -4.77 -23.97 -4.85
N VAL A 96 -5.21 -23.69 -6.08
CA VAL A 96 -5.63 -22.35 -6.53
C VAL A 96 -6.62 -21.70 -5.56
N GLU A 97 -7.60 -22.47 -5.10
CA GLU A 97 -8.63 -21.95 -4.19
C GLU A 97 -8.05 -21.51 -2.83
N GLU A 98 -7.05 -22.22 -2.33
CA GLU A 98 -6.37 -21.87 -1.09
C GLU A 98 -5.50 -20.62 -1.28
N LEU A 99 -4.84 -20.47 -2.43
CA LEU A 99 -4.12 -19.25 -2.77
C LEU A 99 -5.07 -18.05 -2.79
N VAL A 100 -6.19 -18.16 -3.51
CA VAL A 100 -7.20 -17.10 -3.62
C VAL A 100 -7.76 -16.73 -2.26
N GLU A 101 -8.07 -17.72 -1.43
CA GLU A 101 -8.51 -17.51 -0.06
C GLU A 101 -7.45 -16.76 0.77
N LEU A 102 -6.18 -17.18 0.69
CA LEU A 102 -5.07 -16.53 1.39
C LEU A 102 -4.92 -15.08 0.94
N LEU A 103 -4.93 -14.82 -0.37
CA LEU A 103 -4.80 -13.48 -0.93
C LEU A 103 -5.95 -12.57 -0.49
N ASN A 104 -7.20 -13.03 -0.61
CA ASN A 104 -8.37 -12.24 -0.24
C ASN A 104 -8.49 -12.00 1.27
N GLN A 105 -8.05 -12.93 2.11
CA GLN A 105 -8.17 -12.82 3.57
C GLN A 105 -6.98 -12.16 4.25
N ASN A 106 -5.76 -12.30 3.70
CA ASN A 106 -4.53 -11.88 4.40
C ASN A 106 -3.76 -10.79 3.66
N VAL A 107 -3.84 -10.73 2.32
CA VAL A 107 -3.06 -9.77 1.52
C VAL A 107 -3.93 -8.59 1.11
N ARG A 108 -4.99 -8.80 0.32
CA ARG A 108 -5.87 -7.73 -0.21
C ARG A 108 -6.53 -6.82 0.83
N PRO A 109 -6.80 -7.22 2.09
CA PRO A 109 -7.27 -6.27 3.10
C PRO A 109 -6.27 -5.14 3.40
N ALA A 110 -5.01 -5.31 3.00
CA ALA A 110 -4.00 -4.28 3.07
C ALA A 110 -3.93 -3.37 1.82
N GLN A 111 -4.89 -3.44 0.90
CA GLN A 111 -4.99 -2.45 -0.18
C GLN A 111 -5.15 -1.01 0.36
N PRO A 112 -4.67 0.00 -0.39
CA PRO A 112 -3.92 -0.10 -1.65
C PRO A 112 -2.43 -0.42 -1.43
N PHE A 113 -1.86 -1.20 -2.35
CA PHE A 113 -0.43 -1.51 -2.41
C PHE A 113 0.32 -0.60 -3.37
N THR A 114 1.44 -0.05 -2.90
CA THR A 114 2.40 0.72 -3.70
C THR A 114 3.70 -0.06 -3.79
N VAL A 115 4.28 -0.17 -4.99
CA VAL A 115 5.59 -0.78 -5.19
C VAL A 115 6.67 0.24 -4.82
N THR A 116 7.51 -0.07 -3.83
CA THR A 116 8.60 0.83 -3.37
C THR A 116 9.98 0.22 -3.57
N GLY A 117 10.04 -1.05 -3.99
CA GLY A 117 11.26 -1.75 -4.30
C GLY A 117 10.99 -2.84 -5.33
N TYR A 118 11.92 -3.01 -6.27
CA TYR A 118 11.90 -4.11 -7.22
C TYR A 118 13.33 -4.56 -7.48
N GLU A 119 13.61 -5.84 -7.23
CA GLU A 119 14.85 -6.50 -7.59
C GLU A 119 14.51 -7.80 -8.31
N GLY A 120 14.73 -7.84 -9.62
CA GLY A 120 14.41 -9.01 -10.43
C GLY A 120 15.33 -9.20 -11.62
N GLY A 121 15.40 -10.44 -12.08
CA GLY A 121 16.05 -10.84 -13.34
C GLY A 121 15.01 -11.32 -14.35
N ASP A 122 15.36 -12.30 -15.19
CA ASP A 122 14.44 -12.78 -16.23
C ASP A 122 13.25 -13.59 -15.68
N ARG A 123 13.48 -14.34 -14.59
CA ARG A 123 12.58 -15.40 -14.10
C ARG A 123 12.32 -15.38 -12.60
N GLN A 124 12.96 -14.49 -11.86
CA GLN A 124 12.76 -14.35 -10.43
C GLN A 124 12.80 -12.87 -10.07
N ALA A 125 11.94 -12.46 -9.17
CA ALA A 125 11.91 -11.09 -8.66
C ALA A 125 11.46 -11.06 -7.20
N VAL A 126 11.94 -10.06 -6.49
CA VAL A 126 11.47 -9.65 -5.17
C VAL A 126 10.96 -8.22 -5.31
N THR A 127 9.71 -8.01 -4.89
CA THR A 127 9.01 -6.74 -5.02
C THR A 127 8.54 -6.30 -3.65
N THR A 128 9.02 -5.16 -3.19
CA THR A 128 8.59 -4.58 -1.91
C THR A 128 7.29 -3.81 -2.12
N LEU A 129 6.25 -4.25 -1.44
CA LEU A 129 4.92 -3.65 -1.45
C LEU A 129 4.68 -2.92 -0.12
N THR A 130 4.30 -1.66 -0.18
CA THR A 130 3.88 -0.87 0.99
C THR A 130 2.39 -0.60 0.93
N SER A 131 1.80 -0.45 2.11
CA SER A 131 0.39 -0.17 2.30
C SER A 131 0.23 0.89 3.38
N PRO A 132 -0.79 1.76 3.31
CA PRO A 132 -1.10 2.68 4.40
C PRO A 132 -1.67 1.98 5.65
N VAL A 133 -2.12 0.73 5.54
CA VAL A 133 -2.82 0.01 6.61
C VAL A 133 -2.04 -1.20 7.17
N SER A 134 -0.98 -1.65 6.48
CA SER A 134 -0.12 -2.75 6.94
C SER A 134 1.36 -2.38 6.95
N ALA A 135 2.17 -3.23 7.58
CA ALA A 135 3.61 -3.16 7.40
C ALA A 135 3.98 -3.47 5.93
N PRO A 136 5.13 -2.96 5.45
CA PRO A 136 5.69 -3.38 4.18
C PRO A 136 5.86 -4.89 4.10
N VAL A 137 5.65 -5.46 2.91
CA VAL A 137 5.76 -6.90 2.63
C VAL A 137 6.59 -7.10 1.36
N ASP A 138 7.48 -8.08 1.37
CA ASP A 138 8.20 -8.49 0.16
C ASP A 138 7.44 -9.61 -0.53
N MET A 139 7.09 -9.38 -1.79
CA MET A 139 6.51 -10.36 -2.70
C MET A 139 7.62 -10.98 -3.54
N THR A 140 7.90 -12.26 -3.33
CA THR A 140 8.82 -13.04 -4.15
C THR A 140 8.06 -13.81 -5.22
N LEU A 141 8.48 -13.66 -6.47
CA LEU A 141 7.93 -14.34 -7.63
C LEU A 141 9.01 -15.16 -8.34
N SER A 142 8.68 -16.38 -8.74
CA SER A 142 9.56 -17.28 -9.50
C SER A 142 8.81 -17.95 -10.63
N LEU A 143 9.34 -17.85 -11.84
CA LEU A 143 8.74 -18.36 -13.08
C LEU A 143 9.51 -19.54 -13.68
N ASP A 144 8.79 -20.44 -14.33
CA ASP A 144 9.36 -21.48 -15.18
C ASP A 144 9.84 -20.94 -16.54
N ALA A 145 10.21 -21.84 -17.47
CA ALA A 145 10.69 -21.45 -18.80
C ALA A 145 9.57 -20.99 -19.73
N ASP A 146 8.34 -21.38 -19.42
CA ASP A 146 7.11 -21.07 -20.16
C ASP A 146 6.41 -19.82 -19.58
N GLY A 147 6.97 -19.23 -18.52
CA GLY A 147 6.44 -18.03 -17.85
C GLY A 147 5.41 -18.33 -16.77
N MET A 148 5.22 -19.59 -16.39
CA MET A 148 4.28 -19.97 -15.34
C MET A 148 4.88 -19.82 -13.93
N ILE A 149 4.05 -19.42 -12.98
CA ILE A 149 4.42 -19.22 -11.59
C ILE A 149 4.72 -20.57 -10.94
N THR A 150 5.99 -20.74 -10.55
CA THR A 150 6.47 -21.89 -9.78
C THR A 150 6.60 -21.59 -8.29
N GLY A 151 6.66 -20.31 -7.94
CA GLY A 151 6.74 -19.82 -6.57
C GLY A 151 6.18 -18.41 -6.44
N LEU A 152 5.30 -18.21 -5.47
CA LEU A 152 4.77 -16.93 -5.03
C LEU A 152 4.76 -16.93 -3.51
N PHE A 153 5.42 -15.95 -2.90
CA PHE A 153 5.54 -15.85 -1.46
C PHE A 153 5.44 -14.39 -1.01
N PHE A 154 4.74 -14.17 0.10
CA PHE A 154 4.64 -12.87 0.78
C PHE A 154 5.30 -13.00 2.15
N GLY A 155 6.34 -12.23 2.38
CA GLY A 155 7.12 -12.25 3.61
C GLY A 155 7.31 -10.87 4.21
N GLU A 156 7.68 -10.83 5.48
CA GLU A 156 8.16 -9.60 6.10
C GLU A 156 9.36 -9.07 5.29
N THR A 157 9.43 -7.76 5.12
CA THR A 157 10.57 -7.18 4.41
C THR A 157 11.85 -7.49 5.16
N THR A 158 12.87 -8.00 4.46
CA THR A 158 14.21 -8.14 5.04
C THR A 158 14.90 -6.78 5.08
N SER A 159 14.26 -5.79 5.71
CA SER A 159 14.90 -4.54 6.09
C SER A 159 15.55 -4.77 7.45
N ASP A 160 16.75 -5.36 7.42
CA ASP A 160 17.59 -5.49 8.61
C ASP A 160 17.86 -4.07 9.15
N GLY A 161 17.38 -3.81 10.37
CA GLY A 161 17.38 -2.47 11.00
C GLY A 161 18.75 -1.97 11.43
#